data_AF-A0A382I5P9-F1
#
_entry.id   AF-A0A382I5P9-F1
#
_cell.length_a   1.000
_cell.length_b   1.000
_cell.length_c   1.000
_cell.angle_alpha   90.00
_cell.angle_beta   90.00
_cell.angle_gamma   90.00
#
_symmetry.space_group_name_H-M   'P 1'
#
loop_
_entity.id
_entity.type
_entity.pdbx_description
1 polymer ?
#
loop_
_entity_poly.entity_id
_entity_poly.type
_entity_poly.pdbx_seq_one_letter_code
_entity_poly.pdbx_strand_id
1 'polypeptide(L)'
;MTISSLEQASVGAPVTRGGISVFPIYVAEAGLPPMATGPLAGLIVDEVPGGTVPHLVVTNPTDQAILIVEGEQLMGGLQNRSPNVSVLVPAGERLEIPVSCLERGRWG
;
A
#
# COMPACT_ATOMS: atom_id res chain seq x y z
N MET A 1 7.50 6.21 22.52
CA MET A 1 7.30 4.93 21.80
C MET A 1 8.63 4.61 21.15
N THR A 2 9.39 3.69 21.73
CA THR A 2 10.72 3.32 21.23
C THR A 2 10.56 2.09 20.35
N ILE A 3 11.01 2.16 19.10
CA ILE A 3 11.04 1.00 18.21
C ILE A 3 12.38 0.32 18.48
N SER A 4 12.43 -0.61 19.44
CA SER A 4 13.69 -1.20 19.94
C SER A 4 14.56 -1.84 18.86
N SER A 5 13.96 -2.29 17.74
CA SER A 5 14.70 -2.82 16.59
C SER A 5 15.52 -1.77 15.84
N LEU A 6 15.18 -0.47 15.95
CA LEU A 6 15.95 0.61 15.33
C LEU A 6 17.25 0.92 16.08
N GLU A 7 17.35 0.58 17.37
CA GLU A 7 18.59 0.77 18.15
C GLU A 7 19.74 -0.09 17.63
N GLN A 8 19.41 -1.19 16.93
CA GLN A 8 20.35 -2.14 16.34
C GLN A 8 20.34 -2.06 14.81
N ALA A 9 19.71 -1.03 14.25
CA ALA A 9 19.71 -0.83 12.81
C ALA A 9 21.11 -0.43 12.32
N SER A 10 21.51 -0.94 11.17
CA SER A 10 22.74 -0.54 10.48
C SER A 10 22.43 0.05 9.12
N VAL A 11 23.18 1.06 8.73
CA VAL A 11 23.09 1.67 7.40
C VAL A 11 24.05 0.93 6.47
N GLY A 12 23.52 0.36 5.39
CA GLY A 12 24.32 -0.31 4.38
C GLY A 12 25.03 0.65 3.42
N ALA A 13 25.86 0.08 2.54
CA ALA A 13 26.49 0.84 1.47
C ALA A 13 25.44 1.44 0.53
N PRO A 14 25.64 2.70 0.06
CA PRO A 14 24.67 3.33 -0.83
C PRO A 14 24.63 2.68 -2.20
N VAL A 15 23.43 2.63 -2.79
CA VAL A 15 23.23 2.35 -4.21
C VAL A 15 22.96 3.68 -4.91
N THR A 16 23.90 4.12 -5.75
CA THR A 16 23.82 5.42 -6.44
C THR A 16 23.53 5.27 -7.93
N ARG A 17 22.53 6.01 -8.44
CA ARG A 17 22.22 6.09 -9.87
C ARG A 17 21.65 7.47 -10.21
N GLY A 18 22.19 8.12 -11.24
CA GLY A 18 21.65 9.38 -11.76
C GLY A 18 21.57 10.53 -10.74
N GLY A 19 22.51 10.58 -9.79
CA GLY A 19 22.51 11.60 -8.72
C GLY A 19 21.61 11.28 -7.52
N ILE A 20 20.91 10.13 -7.53
CA ILE A 20 20.14 9.62 -6.39
C ILE A 20 20.94 8.54 -5.69
N SER A 21 21.00 8.58 -4.36
CA SER A 21 21.61 7.55 -3.53
C SER A 21 20.57 6.96 -2.59
N VAL A 22 20.42 5.63 -2.61
CA VAL A 22 19.56 4.88 -1.69
C VAL A 22 20.45 4.21 -0.65
N PHE A 23 20.20 4.48 0.63
CA PHE A 23 20.91 3.87 1.76
C PHE A 23 20.01 2.82 2.40
N PRO A 24 20.28 1.51 2.21
CA PRO A 24 19.46 0.47 2.81
C PRO A 24 19.67 0.46 4.33
N ILE A 25 18.58 0.24 5.08
CA ILE A 25 18.61 0.08 6.53
C ILE A 25 18.39 -1.40 6.84
N TYR A 26 19.34 -2.03 7.52
CA TYR A 26 19.24 -3.41 7.97
C TYR A 26 18.91 -3.45 9.47
N VAL A 27 17.99 -4.32 9.87
CA VAL A 27 17.64 -4.59 11.27
C VAL A 27 17.88 -6.07 11.55
N ALA A 28 18.49 -6.40 12.71
CA ALA A 28 18.98 -7.75 13.03
C ALA A 28 17.85 -8.80 13.16
N GLU A 29 16.68 -8.38 13.63
CA GLU A 29 15.44 -9.17 13.62
C GLU A 29 14.27 -8.26 13.27
N ALA A 30 13.74 -8.39 12.07
CA ALA A 30 12.37 -7.97 11.81
C ALA A 30 11.46 -9.17 12.09
N GLY A 31 11.03 -9.35 13.34
CA GLY A 31 9.99 -10.32 13.71
C GLY A 31 8.59 -9.93 13.16
N LEU A 32 8.56 -9.27 12.00
CA LEU A 32 7.33 -8.84 11.35
C LEU A 32 6.80 -10.01 10.51
N PRO A 33 5.48 -10.25 10.53
CA PRO A 33 4.88 -11.21 9.62
C PRO A 33 5.15 -10.80 8.17
N PRO A 34 5.29 -11.76 7.25
CA PRO A 34 5.46 -11.46 5.84
C PRO A 34 4.25 -10.65 5.33
N MET A 35 4.54 -9.68 4.47
CA MET A 35 3.53 -8.90 3.78
C MET A 35 3.89 -8.76 2.30
N ALA A 36 2.88 -8.78 1.45
CA ALA A 36 3.00 -8.40 0.06
C ALA A 36 2.67 -6.91 -0.11
N THR A 37 3.09 -6.32 -1.22
CA THR A 37 2.78 -4.93 -1.54
C THR A 37 2.40 -4.80 -3.01
N GLY A 38 1.59 -3.80 -3.32
CA GLY A 38 1.23 -3.43 -4.68
C GLY A 38 0.04 -4.19 -5.28
N PRO A 39 -0.44 -3.76 -6.46
CA PRO A 39 -1.70 -4.21 -7.05
C PRO A 39 -1.68 -5.66 -7.54
N LEU A 40 -0.50 -6.25 -7.74
CA LEU A 40 -0.34 -7.66 -8.17
C LEU A 40 -0.30 -8.64 -6.99
N ALA A 41 -0.45 -8.16 -5.75
CA ALA A 41 -0.41 -8.97 -4.55
C ALA A 41 -1.65 -9.87 -4.34
N GLY A 42 -2.61 -9.87 -5.27
CA GLY A 42 -3.85 -10.65 -5.17
C GLY A 42 -5.02 -9.91 -4.53
N LEU A 43 -4.91 -8.58 -4.37
CA LEU A 43 -5.98 -7.73 -3.85
C LEU A 43 -7.14 -7.65 -4.84
N ILE A 44 -8.37 -7.76 -4.35
CA ILE A 44 -9.60 -7.51 -5.11
C ILE A 44 -10.14 -6.14 -4.71
N VAL A 45 -10.46 -5.30 -5.69
CA VAL A 45 -10.96 -3.93 -5.49
C VAL A 45 -12.37 -3.82 -6.04
N ASP A 46 -13.32 -3.45 -5.18
CA ASP A 46 -14.74 -3.26 -5.47
C ASP A 46 -15.16 -1.81 -5.17
N GLU A 47 -16.27 -1.38 -5.78
CA GLU A 47 -16.96 -0.14 -5.39
C GLU A 47 -17.85 -0.37 -4.15
N VAL A 48 -18.03 0.68 -3.35
CA VAL A 48 -19.02 0.67 -2.26
C VAL A 48 -20.44 0.61 -2.87
N PRO A 49 -21.41 -0.13 -2.29
CA PRO A 49 -22.79 -0.10 -2.74
C PRO A 49 -23.36 1.34 -2.78
N GLY A 50 -23.80 1.79 -3.95
CA GLY A 50 -24.24 3.18 -4.17
C GLY A 50 -23.14 4.13 -4.68
N GLY A 51 -21.90 3.66 -4.83
CA GLY A 51 -20.84 4.32 -5.59
C GLY A 51 -20.51 5.74 -5.14
N THR A 52 -20.08 5.91 -3.89
CA THR A 52 -19.62 7.21 -3.40
C THR A 52 -18.11 7.35 -3.56
N VAL A 53 -17.67 8.46 -4.16
CA VAL A 53 -16.29 8.68 -4.59
C VAL A 53 -15.22 8.60 -3.48
N PRO A 54 -15.45 8.96 -2.20
CA PRO A 54 -14.31 8.99 -1.29
C PRO A 54 -13.85 7.59 -0.86
N HIS A 55 -14.53 6.50 -1.25
CA HIS A 55 -14.18 5.17 -0.75
C HIS A 55 -14.23 4.06 -1.81
N LEU A 56 -13.40 3.04 -1.61
CA LEU A 56 -13.47 1.74 -2.26
C LEU A 56 -13.50 0.65 -1.20
N VAL A 57 -13.98 -0.53 -1.58
CA VAL A 57 -13.85 -1.72 -0.77
C VAL A 57 -12.74 -2.59 -1.33
N VAL A 58 -11.77 -2.95 -0.49
CA VAL A 58 -10.68 -3.84 -0.84
C VAL A 58 -10.83 -5.16 -0.07
N THR A 59 -10.61 -6.27 -0.75
CA THR A 59 -10.65 -7.61 -0.16
C THR A 59 -9.31 -8.29 -0.39
N ASN A 60 -8.71 -8.81 0.67
CA ASN A 60 -7.50 -9.62 0.61
C ASN A 60 -7.85 -11.10 0.78
N PRO A 61 -7.99 -11.88 -0.31
CA PRO A 61 -8.29 -13.31 -0.25
C PRO A 61 -7.07 -14.19 0.08
N THR A 62 -5.89 -13.59 0.25
CA THR A 62 -4.63 -14.32 0.44
C THR A 62 -4.39 -14.68 1.90
N ASP A 63 -3.35 -15.46 2.16
CA ASP A 63 -2.91 -15.89 3.49
C ASP A 63 -1.89 -14.94 4.14
N GLN A 64 -1.53 -13.84 3.47
CA GLN A 64 -0.61 -12.82 3.99
C GLN A 64 -1.25 -11.43 3.99
N ALA A 65 -0.77 -10.55 4.85
CA ALA A 65 -1.21 -9.16 4.82
C ALA A 65 -0.72 -8.47 3.53
N ILE A 66 -1.54 -7.58 2.97
CA ILE A 66 -1.18 -6.78 1.80
C ILE A 66 -1.12 -5.31 2.20
N LEU A 67 0.04 -4.68 2.03
CA LEU A 67 0.19 -3.24 2.22
C LEU A 67 -0.17 -2.51 0.93
N ILE A 68 -1.22 -1.72 1.03
CA ILE A 68 -1.62 -0.71 0.05
C ILE A 68 -0.86 0.57 0.40
N VAL A 69 -0.08 1.11 -0.54
CA VAL A 69 0.74 2.31 -0.34
C VAL A 69 0.00 3.53 -0.87
N GLU A 70 -0.04 4.59 -0.08
CA GLU A 70 -0.60 5.88 -0.50
C GLU A 70 -0.01 6.32 -1.86
N GLY A 71 -0.88 6.82 -2.75
CA GLY A 71 -0.45 7.28 -4.07
C GLY A 71 -0.38 6.19 -5.13
N GLU A 72 -0.51 4.91 -4.78
CA GLU A 72 -0.52 3.84 -5.78
C GLU A 72 -1.80 3.84 -6.63
N GLN A 73 -1.71 3.39 -7.88
CA GLN A 73 -2.88 3.29 -8.73
C GLN A 73 -3.63 1.98 -8.47
N LEU A 74 -4.87 2.08 -8.01
CA LEU A 74 -5.80 0.95 -7.91
C LEU A 74 -6.66 0.87 -9.17
N MET A 75 -6.61 -0.29 -9.83
CA MET A 75 -7.39 -0.61 -11.02
C MET A 75 -8.45 -1.67 -10.68
N GLY A 76 -9.64 -1.60 -11.29
CA GLY A 76 -10.71 -2.60 -11.10
C GLY A 76 -12.08 -2.05 -10.68
N GLY A 77 -12.21 -0.75 -10.40
CA GLY A 77 -13.49 -0.07 -10.18
C GLY A 77 -14.06 0.60 -11.43
N LEU A 78 -15.09 1.44 -11.27
CA LEU A 78 -15.68 2.20 -12.40
C LEU A 78 -14.73 3.29 -12.92
N GLN A 79 -13.77 3.72 -12.10
CA GLN A 79 -12.73 4.70 -12.41
C GLN A 79 -11.43 4.30 -11.72
N ASN A 80 -10.30 4.72 -12.28
CA ASN A 80 -8.99 4.57 -11.62
C ASN A 80 -8.89 5.48 -10.40
N ARG A 81 -8.42 4.94 -9.27
CA ARG A 81 -8.31 5.67 -7.99
C ARG A 81 -6.91 5.54 -7.40
N SER A 82 -6.59 6.47 -6.51
CA SER A 82 -5.41 6.41 -5.65
C SER A 82 -5.85 6.44 -4.19
N PRO A 83 -5.33 5.57 -3.31
CA PRO A 83 -5.60 5.64 -1.89
C PRO A 83 -4.96 6.90 -1.30
N ASN A 84 -5.66 7.49 -0.32
CA ASN A 84 -5.24 8.74 0.34
C ASN A 84 -4.36 8.48 1.58
N VAL A 85 -4.27 7.22 2.00
CA VAL A 85 -3.47 6.77 3.14
C VAL A 85 -2.94 5.38 2.83
N SER A 86 -1.81 5.01 3.44
CA SER A 86 -1.33 3.65 3.37
C SER A 86 -2.16 2.75 4.29
N VAL A 87 -2.62 1.61 3.80
CA VAL A 87 -3.50 0.68 4.52
C VAL A 87 -2.90 -0.72 4.47
N LEU A 88 -2.71 -1.34 5.62
CA LEU A 88 -2.38 -2.76 5.70
C LEU A 88 -3.69 -3.56 5.77
N VAL A 89 -4.01 -4.31 4.72
CA VAL A 89 -5.19 -5.18 4.66
C VAL A 89 -4.80 -6.56 5.17
N PRO A 90 -5.29 -7.02 6.33
CA PRO A 90 -4.94 -8.33 6.87
C PRO A 90 -5.37 -9.48 5.94
N ALA A 91 -4.77 -10.66 6.13
CA ALA A 91 -5.14 -11.87 5.40
C ALA A 91 -6.61 -12.22 5.61
N GLY A 92 -7.33 -12.54 4.53
CA GLY A 92 -8.75 -12.91 4.56
C GLY A 92 -9.74 -11.76 4.83
N GLU A 93 -9.26 -10.53 5.04
CA GLU A 93 -10.09 -9.41 5.47
C GLU A 93 -10.60 -8.53 4.32
N ARG A 94 -11.69 -7.82 4.59
CA ARG A 94 -12.33 -6.84 3.69
C ARG A 94 -12.45 -5.48 4.39
N LEU A 95 -11.88 -4.44 3.79
CA LEU A 95 -11.83 -3.09 4.35
C LEU A 95 -12.37 -2.05 3.38
N GLU A 96 -13.03 -1.02 3.91
CA GLU A 96 -13.32 0.20 3.16
C GLU A 96 -12.17 1.20 3.34
N ILE A 97 -11.61 1.71 2.24
CA ILE A 97 -10.44 2.59 2.27
C ILE A 97 -10.73 3.93 1.58
N PRO A 98 -10.18 5.04 2.10
CA PRO A 98 -10.39 6.34 1.50
C PRO A 98 -9.51 6.52 0.25
N VAL A 99 -10.12 6.99 -0.84
CA VAL A 99 -9.46 7.18 -2.13
C VAL A 99 -9.76 8.55 -2.74
N SER A 100 -8.91 8.96 -3.66
CA SER A 100 -9.12 10.09 -4.56
C SER A 100 -9.30 9.59 -5.99
N CYS A 101 -10.18 10.24 -6.74
CA CYS A 101 -10.35 9.97 -8.17
C CYS A 101 -9.19 10.58 -8.97
N LEU A 102 -8.52 9.76 -9.77
CA LEU A 102 -7.43 10.20 -10.66
C LEU A 102 -7.96 10.81 -11.97
N GLU A 103 -9.25 10.64 -12.27
CA GLU A 103 -9.85 11.02 -13.55
C GLU A 103 -10.76 12.25 -13.46
N ARG A 104 -10.81 12.90 -12.30
CA ARG A 104 -11.65 14.10 -12.09
C ARG A 104 -11.23 15.21 -13.05
N GLY A 105 -12.10 15.54 -14.01
CA GLY A 105 -11.88 16.58 -15.04
C GLY A 105 -11.45 16.06 -16.41
N ARG A 106 -11.33 14.74 -16.63
CA ARG A 106 -11.00 14.16 -17.95
C ARG A 106 -12.16 14.14 -18.95
N TRP A 107 -13.40 14.34 -18.50
CA TRP A 107 -14.63 14.28 -19.30
C TRP A 107 -15.38 15.61 -19.29
N GLY A 108 -14.65 16.71 -19.48
CA GLY A 108 -15.20 18.05 -19.70
C GLY A 108 -15.44 18.34 -21.18
#